data_AF-A0A151Z0N6-F1
#
_entry.id   AF-A0A151Z0N6-F1
#
_cell.length_a   1.000
_cell.length_b   1.000
_cell.length_c   1.000
_cell.angle_alpha   90.00
_cell.angle_beta   90.00
_cell.angle_gamma   90.00
#
_symmetry.space_group_name_H-M   'P 1'
#
loop_
_entity.id
_entity.type
_entity.pdbx_description
1 polymer ?
#
loop_
_entity_poly.entity_id
_entity_poly.type
_entity_poly.pdbx_seq_one_letter_code
_entity_poly.pdbx_strand_id
1 'polypeptide(L)'
;MDTEVPALPVDWKDQSNLVRSVQHLNVELDQNETDWLIQTIHSNRVQMNELLLAALFLTISEWTGQSKVLIDLEGHGREEQLVGKFDLSRTVGWFTTVYPILLEADPGQMPLAVLKK
;
A
#
# COMPACT_ATOMS: atom_id res chain seq x y z
N MET A 1 -20.70 4.78 3.62
CA MET A 1 -20.65 6.05 2.87
C MET A 1 -19.92 5.71 1.59
N ASP A 2 -20.55 5.90 0.44
CA ASP A 2 -19.91 5.69 -0.86
C ASP A 2 -18.92 6.84 -1.07
N THR A 3 -17.66 6.61 -0.73
CA THR A 3 -16.59 7.55 -1.01
C THR A 3 -16.22 7.41 -2.47
N GLU A 4 -16.57 8.38 -3.29
CA GLU A 4 -16.19 8.42 -4.69
C GLU A 4 -14.68 8.75 -4.79
N VAL A 5 -13.91 7.81 -5.35
CA VAL A 5 -12.47 7.94 -5.59
C VAL A 5 -12.26 7.91 -7.10
N PRO A 6 -11.65 8.95 -7.71
CA PRO A 6 -11.41 8.96 -9.15
C PRO A 6 -10.50 7.81 -9.57
N ALA A 7 -10.74 7.24 -10.75
CA ALA A 7 -9.85 6.24 -11.32
C ALA A 7 -8.47 6.86 -11.66
N LEU A 8 -7.43 6.03 -11.63
CA LEU A 8 -6.11 6.44 -12.08
C LEU A 8 -6.12 6.74 -13.59
N PRO A 9 -5.33 7.73 -14.07
CA PRO A 9 -5.13 7.96 -15.49
C PRO A 9 -4.62 6.71 -16.21
N VAL A 10 -5.08 6.50 -17.44
CA VAL A 10 -4.61 5.42 -18.31
C VAL A 10 -4.24 5.99 -19.68
N ASP A 11 -3.19 5.46 -20.28
CA ASP A 11 -2.73 5.89 -21.61
C ASP A 11 -3.67 5.40 -22.72
N TRP A 12 -4.27 4.21 -22.55
CA TRP A 12 -5.17 3.59 -23.54
C TRP A 12 -6.48 3.13 -22.89
N LYS A 13 -7.56 3.88 -23.09
CA LYS A 13 -8.87 3.61 -22.49
C LYS A 13 -9.61 2.39 -23.07
N ASP A 14 -9.33 2.04 -24.32
CA ASP A 14 -10.11 1.05 -25.09
C ASP A 14 -9.28 -0.17 -25.53
N GLN A 15 -8.14 -0.43 -24.88
CA GLN A 15 -7.29 -1.59 -25.17
C GLN A 15 -7.48 -2.70 -24.13
N SER A 16 -7.29 -3.95 -24.56
CA SER A 16 -7.35 -5.10 -23.66
C SER A 16 -6.17 -5.11 -22.69
N ASN A 17 -6.43 -4.99 -21.39
CA ASN A 17 -5.45 -5.21 -20.32
C ASN A 17 -5.51 -6.67 -19.85
N LEU A 18 -4.70 -7.54 -20.44
CA LEU A 18 -4.66 -8.97 -20.14
C LEU A 18 -3.44 -9.32 -19.29
N VAL A 19 -3.50 -10.42 -18.54
CA VAL A 19 -2.34 -10.92 -17.76
C VAL A 19 -1.10 -11.12 -18.64
N ARG A 20 -1.27 -11.56 -19.90
CA ARG A 20 -0.16 -11.70 -20.85
C ARG A 20 0.50 -10.38 -21.27
N SER A 21 -0.17 -9.25 -21.03
CA SER A 21 0.30 -7.90 -21.38
C SER A 21 1.13 -7.27 -20.27
N VAL A 22 1.25 -7.91 -19.10
CA VAL A 22 2.01 -7.40 -17.96
C VAL A 22 3.48 -7.22 -18.34
N GLN A 23 4.05 -6.09 -17.92
CA GLN A 23 5.48 -5.79 -17.98
C GLN A 23 5.94 -5.43 -16.55
N HIS A 24 7.21 -5.70 -16.25
CA HIS A 24 7.79 -5.44 -14.93
C HIS A 24 8.91 -4.42 -15.04
N LEU A 25 8.84 -3.37 -14.22
CA LEU A 25 9.93 -2.44 -13.97
C LEU A 25 10.32 -2.59 -12.50
N ASN A 26 11.59 -2.88 -12.25
CA ASN A 26 12.12 -3.00 -10.90
C ASN A 26 12.99 -1.79 -10.59
N VAL A 27 12.81 -1.24 -9.40
CA VAL A 27 13.64 -0.18 -8.82
C VAL A 27 14.08 -0.67 -7.45
N GLU A 28 15.33 -0.43 -7.11
CA GLU A 28 15.94 -0.92 -5.88
C GLU A 28 16.59 0.24 -5.14
N LEU A 29 16.49 0.21 -3.82
CA LEU A 29 17.31 1.03 -2.94
C LEU A 29 18.63 0.29 -2.71
N ASP A 30 19.74 1.02 -2.78
CA ASP A 30 21.02 0.43 -2.45
C ASP A 30 21.12 0.09 -0.94
N GLN A 31 22.24 -0.52 -0.54
CA GLN A 31 22.46 -0.92 0.84
C GLN A 31 22.43 0.29 1.80
N ASN A 32 23.04 1.41 1.43
CA ASN A 32 23.10 2.60 2.28
C ASN A 32 21.73 3.26 2.41
N GLU A 33 20.98 3.34 1.31
CA GLU A 33 19.61 3.85 1.28
C GLU A 33 18.68 2.97 2.12
N THR A 34 18.80 1.65 2.00
CA THR A 34 18.02 0.68 2.78
C THR A 34 18.35 0.78 4.27
N ASP A 35 19.63 0.84 4.64
CA ASP A 35 20.05 0.99 6.03
C ASP A 35 19.55 2.30 6.63
N TRP A 36 19.66 3.40 5.87
CA TRP A 36 19.13 4.69 6.28
C TRP A 36 17.61 4.65 6.51
N LEU A 37 16.87 3.96 5.64
CA LEU A 37 15.43 3.80 5.76
C LEU A 37 15.07 3.02 7.03
N ILE A 38 15.74 1.90 7.29
CA ILE A 38 15.53 1.08 8.49
C ILE A 38 15.82 1.88 9.78
N GLN A 39 16.91 2.65 9.80
CA GLN A 39 17.24 3.48 10.96
C GLN A 39 16.21 4.59 11.19
N THR A 40 15.71 5.19 10.11
CA THR A 40 14.64 6.19 10.17
C THR A 40 13.36 5.62 10.78
N ILE A 41 12.96 4.41 10.37
CA ILE A 41 11.79 3.69 10.87
C ILE A 41 11.92 3.45 12.38
N HIS A 42 13.05 2.92 12.84
CA HIS A 42 13.31 2.68 14.26
C HIS A 42 13.28 3.97 15.09
N SER A 43 13.88 5.05 14.56
CA SER A 43 13.98 6.34 15.27
C SER A 43 12.61 7.02 15.42
N ASN A 44 11.72 6.87 14.42
CA ASN A 44 10.41 7.53 14.40
C ASN A 44 9.27 6.65 14.91
N ARG A 45 9.55 5.39 15.29
CA ARG A 45 8.53 4.42 15.76
C ARG A 45 7.35 4.30 14.78
N VAL A 46 7.68 4.21 13.50
CA VAL A 46 6.74 3.87 12.42
C VAL A 46 7.07 2.47 11.91
N GLN A 47 6.15 1.86 11.19
CA GLN A 47 6.38 0.59 10.49
C GLN A 47 6.81 0.84 9.04
N MET A 48 7.51 -0.12 8.43
CA MET A 48 7.97 0.00 7.03
C MET A 48 6.81 0.19 6.06
N ASN A 49 5.74 -0.60 6.20
CA ASN A 49 4.53 -0.49 5.39
C ASN A 49 3.89 0.90 5.50
N GLU A 50 3.85 1.51 6.68
CA GLU A 50 3.31 2.87 6.84
C GLU A 50 4.10 3.89 6.02
N LEU A 51 5.43 3.79 6.06
CA LEU A 51 6.31 4.68 5.33
C LEU A 51 6.21 4.50 3.81
N LEU A 52 6.17 3.25 3.34
CA LEU A 52 6.02 2.94 1.92
C LEU A 52 4.64 3.36 1.39
N LEU A 53 3.58 3.18 2.18
CA LEU A 53 2.24 3.65 1.81
C LEU A 53 2.16 5.18 1.75
N ALA A 54 2.82 5.87 2.67
CA ALA A 54 2.93 7.33 2.62
C ALA A 54 3.65 7.78 1.34
N ALA A 55 4.77 7.14 0.99
CA ALA A 55 5.51 7.46 -0.24
C ALA A 55 4.69 7.19 -1.50
N LEU A 56 3.99 6.06 -1.56
CA LEU A 56 3.10 5.70 -2.66
C LEU A 56 1.95 6.71 -2.82
N PHE A 57 1.29 7.09 -1.72
CA PHE A 57 0.25 8.10 -1.71
C PHE A 57 0.75 9.45 -2.25
N LEU A 58 1.91 9.92 -1.77
CA LEU A 58 2.50 11.18 -2.24
C LEU A 58 2.79 11.13 -3.74
N THR A 59 3.36 10.02 -4.22
CA THR A 59 3.72 9.85 -5.62
C THR A 59 2.50 9.87 -6.53
N ILE A 60 1.44 9.13 -6.16
CA ILE A 60 0.18 9.11 -6.92
C ILE A 60 -0.51 10.47 -6.86
N SER A 61 -0.53 11.12 -5.69
CA SER A 61 -1.15 12.44 -5.52
C SER A 61 -0.44 13.50 -6.35
N GLU A 62 0.90 13.51 -6.37
CA GLU A 62 1.70 14.41 -7.20
C GLU A 62 1.48 14.14 -8.70
N TRP A 63 1.44 12.86 -9.10
CA TRP A 63 1.24 12.48 -10.50
C TRP A 63 -0.16 12.80 -11.04
N THR A 64 -1.20 12.60 -10.22
CA THR A 64 -2.61 12.69 -10.65
C THR A 64 -3.30 13.99 -10.24
N GLY A 65 -2.75 14.73 -9.29
CA GLY A 65 -3.40 15.87 -8.63
C GLY A 65 -4.54 15.47 -7.67
N GLN A 66 -4.74 14.17 -7.40
CA GLN A 66 -5.79 13.68 -6.52
C GLN A 66 -5.37 13.78 -5.04
N SER A 67 -6.31 14.07 -4.15
CA SER A 67 -6.10 14.10 -2.69
C SER A 67 -6.56 12.82 -1.98
N LYS A 68 -7.07 11.85 -2.74
CA LYS A 68 -7.58 10.56 -2.27
C LYS A 68 -7.07 9.44 -3.15
N VAL A 69 -6.59 8.37 -2.53
CA VAL A 69 -6.12 7.18 -3.23
C VAL A 69 -6.66 5.94 -2.53
N LEU A 70 -7.33 5.07 -3.28
CA LEU A 70 -7.81 3.77 -2.80
C LEU A 70 -6.79 2.70 -3.19
N ILE A 71 -6.31 1.93 -2.21
CA ILE A 71 -5.27 0.92 -2.40
C ILE A 71 -5.76 -0.40 -1.81
N ASP A 72 -5.68 -1.46 -2.59
CA ASP A 72 -5.86 -2.81 -2.07
C ASP A 72 -4.57 -3.30 -1.40
N LEU A 73 -4.69 -3.73 -0.14
CA LEU A 73 -3.62 -4.34 0.63
C LEU A 73 -3.84 -5.83 0.83
N GLU A 74 -2.74 -6.56 0.84
CA GLU A 74 -2.74 -7.98 1.18
C GLU A 74 -2.37 -8.20 2.64
N GLY A 75 -3.14 -9.06 3.31
CA GLY A 75 -2.86 -9.58 4.63
C GLY A 75 -2.55 -11.08 4.58
N HIS A 76 -1.88 -11.59 5.60
CA HIS A 76 -1.54 -13.02 5.66
C HIS A 76 -2.78 -13.91 5.83
N GLY A 77 -3.89 -13.37 6.34
CA GLY A 77 -5.14 -14.09 6.62
C GLY A 77 -5.03 -15.16 7.71
N ARG A 78 -3.97 -15.08 8.52
CA ARG A 78 -3.70 -15.97 9.66
C ARG A 78 -3.71 -15.22 11.00
N GLU A 79 -4.32 -14.05 11.00
CA GLU A 79 -4.43 -13.17 12.14
C GLU A 79 -5.31 -13.82 13.21
N GLU A 80 -4.90 -13.74 14.49
CA GLU A 80 -5.61 -14.41 15.60
C GLU A 80 -7.10 -14.06 15.63
N GLN A 81 -7.44 -12.83 15.24
CA GLN A 81 -8.80 -12.31 15.13
C GLN A 81 -9.67 -13.07 14.12
N LEU A 82 -9.08 -13.64 13.07
CA LEU A 82 -9.77 -14.39 12.02
C LEU A 82 -9.82 -15.90 12.31
N VAL A 83 -8.80 -16.40 13.01
CA VAL A 83 -8.52 -17.83 13.14
C VAL A 83 -8.99 -18.38 14.50
N GLY A 84 -9.23 -17.51 15.48
CA GLY A 84 -9.67 -17.89 16.81
C GLY A 84 -8.63 -18.75 17.53
N LYS A 85 -9.01 -19.97 17.95
CA LYS A 85 -8.13 -20.88 18.70
C LYS A 85 -7.28 -21.80 17.82
N PHE A 86 -7.41 -21.74 16.50
CA PHE A 86 -6.67 -22.64 15.62
C PHE A 86 -5.27 -22.08 15.34
N ASP A 87 -4.25 -22.92 15.47
CA ASP A 87 -2.89 -22.58 15.03
C ASP A 87 -2.75 -22.93 13.55
N LEU A 88 -2.69 -21.90 12.70
CA LEU A 88 -2.45 -22.04 11.26
C LEU A 88 -1.00 -21.81 10.88
N SER A 89 -0.05 -21.61 11.81
CA SER A 89 1.34 -21.26 11.48
C SER A 89 2.04 -22.27 10.55
N ARG A 90 1.59 -23.53 10.54
CA ARG A 90 2.17 -24.63 9.75
C ARG A 90 1.22 -25.22 8.71
N THR A 91 0.10 -24.56 8.42
CA THR A 91 -0.91 -25.06 7.48
C THR A 91 -0.68 -24.55 6.07
N VAL A 92 -0.55 -25.43 5.10
CA VAL A 92 -0.49 -25.06 3.67
C VAL A 92 -1.90 -24.82 3.15
N GLY A 93 -2.10 -23.70 2.44
CA GLY A 93 -3.38 -23.30 1.86
C GLY A 93 -3.36 -21.84 1.41
N TRP A 94 -4.40 -21.40 0.72
CA TRP A 94 -4.57 -20.02 0.29
C TRP A 94 -5.34 -19.25 1.36
N PHE A 95 -4.62 -18.48 2.17
CA PHE A 95 -5.18 -17.66 3.25
C PHE A 95 -5.15 -16.16 2.96
N THR A 96 -4.38 -15.71 1.96
CA THR A 96 -4.22 -14.28 1.63
C THR A 96 -5.55 -13.55 1.58
N THR A 97 -5.67 -12.50 2.38
CA THR A 97 -6.81 -11.60 2.39
C THR A 97 -6.48 -10.35 1.60
N VAL A 98 -7.45 -9.81 0.88
CA VAL A 98 -7.34 -8.49 0.23
C VAL A 98 -8.34 -7.56 0.91
N TYR A 99 -7.89 -6.38 1.32
CA TYR A 99 -8.75 -5.35 1.89
C TYR A 99 -8.36 -3.95 1.40
N PRO A 100 -9.35 -3.08 1.15
CA PRO A 100 -9.07 -1.73 0.68
C PRO A 100 -8.67 -0.82 1.85
N ILE A 101 -7.74 0.10 1.60
CA ILE A 101 -7.47 1.27 2.43
C ILE A 101 -7.68 2.53 1.61
N LEU A 102 -8.37 3.50 2.19
CA LEU A 102 -8.50 4.83 1.62
C LEU A 102 -7.49 5.75 2.30
N LEU A 103 -6.54 6.25 1.52
CA LEU A 103 -5.61 7.28 1.96
C LEU A 103 -6.12 8.64 1.48
N GLU A 104 -6.28 9.57 2.41
CA GLU A 104 -6.68 10.95 2.14
C GLU A 104 -5.87 11.92 3.01
N ALA A 105 -5.41 13.02 2.44
CA ALA A 105 -4.68 14.05 3.17
C ALA A 105 -5.13 15.44 2.74
N ASP A 106 -5.25 16.34 3.72
CA ASP A 106 -5.43 17.77 3.44
C ASP A 106 -4.12 18.36 2.88
N PRO A 107 -4.19 19.36 1.99
CA PRO A 107 -3.00 20.05 1.48
C PRO A 107 -2.12 20.54 2.64
N GLY A 108 -0.91 19.99 2.78
CA GLY A 108 0.06 20.35 3.81
C GLY A 108 0.14 19.42 5.02
N GLN A 109 -0.66 18.35 5.11
CA GLN A 109 -0.48 17.29 6.11
C GLN A 109 0.47 16.18 5.64
N MET A 110 1.33 15.72 6.54
CA MET A 110 2.21 14.56 6.32
C MET A 110 1.39 13.26 6.37
N PRO A 111 1.46 12.39 5.35
CA PRO A 111 0.63 11.18 5.28
C PRO A 111 0.83 10.18 6.42
N LEU A 112 2.01 10.18 7.06
CA LEU A 112 2.28 9.36 8.25
C LEU A 112 1.32 9.66 9.41
N ALA A 113 0.73 10.85 9.48
CA ALA A 113 -0.29 11.19 10.47
C ALA A 113 -1.66 10.58 10.15
N VAL A 114 -1.92 10.24 8.89
CA VAL A 114 -3.19 9.67 8.40
C VAL A 114 -3.29 8.17 8.72
N LEU A 115 -2.15 7.47 8.74
CA LEU A 115 -2.07 6.02 8.97
C LEU A 115 -2.25 5.59 10.44
N LYS A 116 -2.28 6.56 11.38
CA LYS A 116 -2.41 6.32 12.83
C LYS A 116 -3.83 6.49 13.37
N LYS A 117 -4.86 6.47 12.51
CA LYS A 117 -6.27 6.53 12.92
C LYS A 117 -6.85 5.16 13.24
#